data_AF-A0AAW2PRK9-F1
#
_entry.id   AF-A0AAW2PRK9-F1
#
_cell.length_a   1.000
_cell.length_b   1.000
_cell.length_c   1.000
_cell.angle_alpha   90.00
_cell.angle_beta   90.00
_cell.angle_gamma   90.00
#
_symmetry.space_group_name_H-M   'P 1'
#
loop_
_entity.id
_entity.type
_entity.pdbx_description
1 polymer ?
#
loop_
_entity_poly.entity_id
_entity_poly.type
_entity_poly.pdbx_seq_one_letter_code
_entity_poly.pdbx_strand_id
1 'polypeptide(L)'
;MTGKDNENGEASTGEQKISMLPEILKLHTGNHPRMSLVSSLLDGRNYLPWSQSVRLALGAKQKLGFVDGTSEKPLGNKDKIEQRERVECMVISWLLNSISKEIVEAFLKVASTRDLWQELEAIFGEGNGPMLYEIQREIVSLTQGDEAQEIVG
;
A
#
# COMPACT_ATOMS: atom_id res chain seq x y z
N MET A 1 -19.25 52.74 -48.93
CA MET A 1 -18.61 53.61 -47.92
C MET A 1 -19.59 53.71 -46.77
N THR A 2 -19.46 53.10 -45.61
CA THR A 2 -18.37 52.45 -44.83
C THR A 2 -19.14 51.56 -43.83
N GLY A 3 -18.91 50.25 -43.70
CA GLY A 3 -17.67 49.64 -43.24
C GLY A 3 -17.54 49.84 -41.72
N LYS A 4 -18.06 48.90 -40.93
CA LYS A 4 -17.79 48.71 -39.50
C LYS A 4 -17.95 47.23 -39.15
N ASP A 5 -16.97 46.44 -39.56
CA ASP A 5 -16.13 45.56 -38.73
C ASP A 5 -16.75 45.24 -37.35
N ASN A 6 -17.37 44.08 -37.15
CA ASN A 6 -16.78 42.77 -36.82
C ASN A 6 -15.68 42.83 -35.74
N GLU A 7 -16.11 42.69 -34.48
CA GLU A 7 -15.23 42.19 -33.41
C GLU A 7 -15.80 40.87 -32.89
N ASN A 8 -15.27 39.80 -33.48
CA ASN A 8 -15.22 38.47 -32.88
C ASN A 8 -14.37 38.55 -31.61
N GLY A 9 -14.99 38.35 -30.47
CA GLY A 9 -14.34 38.09 -29.18
C GLY A 9 -14.47 36.63 -28.78
N GLU A 10 -14.03 35.70 -29.63
CA GLU A 10 -13.61 34.37 -29.17
C GLU A 10 -12.33 34.57 -28.36
N ALA A 11 -12.41 34.44 -27.04
CA ALA A 11 -11.22 34.30 -26.21
C ALA A 11 -11.50 33.37 -25.03
N SER A 12 -11.16 32.11 -25.28
CA SER A 12 -10.54 31.20 -24.32
C SER A 12 -11.41 30.75 -23.14
N THR A 13 -12.20 29.71 -23.40
CA THR A 13 -12.35 28.59 -22.46
C THR A 13 -10.96 27.95 -22.27
N GLY A 14 -10.09 28.66 -21.55
CA GLY A 14 -8.90 28.08 -20.97
C GLY A 14 -9.38 27.21 -19.83
N GLU A 15 -9.56 25.92 -20.10
CA GLU A 15 -9.64 24.89 -19.07
C GLU A 15 -8.44 25.06 -18.15
N GLN A 16 -8.63 25.80 -17.05
CA GLN A 16 -7.75 25.70 -15.91
C GLN A 16 -8.03 24.33 -15.31
N LYS A 17 -7.42 23.30 -15.91
CA LYS A 17 -7.16 22.02 -15.27
C LYS A 17 -6.14 22.33 -14.18
N ILE A 18 -6.63 22.91 -13.08
CA ILE A 18 -5.90 23.06 -11.83
C ILE A 18 -5.24 21.71 -11.61
N SER A 19 -3.92 21.72 -11.55
CA SER A 19 -3.07 20.56 -11.36
C SER A 19 -3.32 19.98 -9.98
N MET A 20 -4.50 19.40 -9.76
CA MET A 20 -4.81 18.63 -8.58
C MET A 20 -3.96 17.37 -8.68
N LEU A 21 -2.87 17.36 -7.92
CA LEU A 21 -2.33 16.11 -7.43
C LEU A 21 -3.50 15.38 -6.76
N PRO A 22 -3.88 14.18 -7.21
CA PRO A 22 -4.98 13.47 -6.58
C PRO A 22 -4.67 13.37 -5.09
N GLU A 23 -5.64 13.72 -4.23
CA GLU A 23 -5.44 13.87 -2.77
C GLU A 23 -4.79 12.63 -2.13
N ILE A 24 -4.95 11.47 -2.77
CA ILE A 24 -4.28 10.20 -2.48
C ILE A 24 -2.75 10.33 -2.33
N LEU A 25 -2.10 11.26 -3.03
CA LEU A 25 -0.65 11.47 -3.01
C LEU A 25 -0.17 12.41 -1.88
N LYS A 26 -1.10 13.09 -1.18
CA LYS A 26 -0.73 13.99 -0.07
C LYS A 26 -0.55 13.19 1.22
N LEU A 27 0.57 13.44 1.91
CA LEU A 27 0.80 13.01 3.29
C LEU A 27 0.40 14.17 4.23
N HIS A 28 -0.45 13.87 5.21
CA HIS A 28 -0.78 14.82 6.26
C HIS A 28 0.40 14.96 7.23
N THR A 29 0.54 16.11 7.88
CA THR A 29 1.66 16.45 8.78
C THR A 29 1.82 15.49 9.98
N GLY A 30 0.77 14.76 10.35
CA GLY A 30 0.81 13.74 11.41
C GLY A 30 1.11 12.32 10.94
N ASN A 31 1.22 12.06 9.63
CA ASN A 31 1.51 10.73 9.11
C ASN A 31 3.00 10.43 9.24
N HIS A 32 3.34 9.37 9.98
CA HIS A 32 4.70 8.87 10.11
C HIS A 32 4.74 7.34 10.00
N PRO A 33 5.88 6.73 9.62
CA PRO A 33 5.95 5.29 9.35
C PRO A 33 5.55 4.42 10.54
N ARG A 34 5.86 4.84 11.76
CA ARG A 34 5.54 4.12 13.01
C ARG A 34 4.10 4.25 13.50
N MET A 35 3.22 4.92 12.76
CA MET A 35 1.83 5.08 13.18
C MET A 35 1.11 3.75 13.00
N SER A 36 0.36 3.31 14.02
CA SER A 36 -0.45 2.11 13.89
C SER A 36 -1.73 2.40 13.13
N LEU A 37 -2.09 1.52 12.17
CA LEU A 37 -3.41 1.56 11.52
C LEU A 37 -4.50 0.94 12.38
N VAL A 38 -4.13 -0.04 13.21
CA VAL A 38 -5.06 -0.91 13.93
C VAL A 38 -4.53 -1.20 15.34
N SER A 39 -5.42 -1.49 16.29
CA SER A 39 -5.04 -1.85 17.66
C SER A 39 -4.59 -3.30 17.80
N SER A 40 -5.12 -4.19 16.95
CA SER A 40 -4.83 -5.63 16.96
C SER A 40 -3.98 -5.98 15.75
N LEU A 41 -2.79 -6.53 15.99
CA LEU A 41 -1.87 -6.96 14.93
C LEU A 41 -2.37 -8.26 14.28
N LEU A 42 -2.04 -8.46 13.00
CA LEU A 42 -2.29 -9.73 12.32
C LEU A 42 -1.43 -10.84 12.95
N ASP A 43 -2.07 -11.88 13.46
CA ASP A 43 -1.41 -13.04 14.12
C ASP A 43 -1.62 -14.36 13.37
N GLY A 44 -2.18 -14.26 12.15
CA GLY A 44 -2.51 -15.37 11.28
C GLY A 44 -3.88 -16.01 11.53
N ARG A 45 -4.56 -15.68 12.65
CA ARG A 45 -5.90 -16.21 12.98
C ARG A 45 -7.00 -15.18 12.85
N ASN A 46 -6.63 -13.90 12.87
CA ASN A 46 -7.55 -12.77 12.93
C ASN A 46 -7.64 -11.98 11.61
N TYR A 47 -7.33 -12.58 10.46
CA TYR A 47 -7.26 -11.85 9.19
C TYR A 47 -8.54 -11.11 8.82
N LEU A 48 -9.72 -11.73 8.97
CA LEU A 48 -10.99 -11.08 8.61
C LEU A 48 -11.23 -9.76 9.40
N PRO A 49 -11.21 -9.75 10.75
CA PRO A 49 -11.37 -8.50 11.50
C PRO A 49 -10.19 -7.52 11.32
N TRP A 50 -8.96 -8.03 11.15
CA TRP A 50 -7.78 -7.21 10.89
C TRP A 50 -7.87 -6.47 9.55
N SER A 51 -8.14 -7.20 8.47
CA SER A 51 -8.20 -6.68 7.11
C SER A 51 -9.29 -5.61 6.97
N GLN A 52 -10.46 -5.84 7.59
CA GLN A 52 -11.53 -4.85 7.62
C GLN A 52 -11.10 -3.56 8.33
N SER A 53 -10.41 -3.69 9.46
CA SER A 53 -9.92 -2.53 10.24
C SER A 53 -8.85 -1.75 9.48
N VAL A 54 -7.92 -2.43 8.81
CA VAL A 54 -6.90 -1.81 7.95
C VAL A 54 -7.55 -1.07 6.78
N ARG A 55 -8.52 -1.67 6.09
CA ARG A 55 -9.26 -1.03 4.99
C ARG A 55 -9.96 0.25 5.45
N LEU A 56 -10.62 0.23 6.60
CA LEU A 56 -11.27 1.41 7.18
C LEU A 56 -10.24 2.53 7.50
N ALA A 57 -9.12 2.18 8.13
CA ALA A 57 -8.07 3.13 8.48
C ALA A 57 -7.42 3.77 7.24
N LEU A 58 -7.14 2.96 6.21
CA LEU A 58 -6.62 3.45 4.92
C LEU A 58 -7.67 4.28 4.17
N GLY A 59 -8.94 3.89 4.22
CA GLY A 59 -10.06 4.66 3.66
C GLY A 59 -10.15 6.06 4.26
N ALA A 60 -10.10 6.17 5.60
CA ALA A 60 -10.09 7.46 6.32
C ALA A 60 -8.89 8.34 5.95
N LYS A 61 -7.77 7.74 5.52
CA LYS A 61 -6.55 8.44 5.08
C LYS A 61 -6.50 8.70 3.58
N GLN A 62 -7.53 8.28 2.84
CA GLN A 62 -7.57 8.28 1.37
C GLN A 62 -6.37 7.54 0.76
N LYS A 63 -6.03 6.37 1.31
CA LYS A 63 -4.93 5.51 0.86
C LYS A 63 -5.38 4.11 0.46
N LEU A 64 -6.69 3.82 0.52
CA LEU A 64 -7.25 2.53 0.13
C LEU A 64 -6.89 2.13 -1.31
N GLY A 65 -6.74 3.13 -2.19
CA GLY A 65 -6.32 2.94 -3.58
C GLY A 65 -5.01 2.19 -3.79
N PHE A 66 -4.12 2.19 -2.79
CA PHE A 66 -2.83 1.48 -2.85
C PHE A 66 -2.97 -0.03 -2.59
N VAL A 67 -3.94 -0.43 -1.77
CA VAL A 67 -4.22 -1.85 -1.49
C VAL A 67 -5.23 -2.44 -2.45
N ASP A 68 -6.25 -1.70 -2.89
CA ASP A 68 -7.27 -2.21 -3.82
C ASP A 68 -6.88 -2.11 -5.31
N GLY A 69 -5.78 -1.40 -5.63
CA GLY A 69 -5.27 -1.22 -6.98
C GLY A 69 -5.99 -0.13 -7.80
N THR A 70 -6.93 0.60 -7.20
CA THR A 70 -7.65 1.69 -7.89
C THR A 70 -6.80 2.95 -8.04
N SER A 71 -5.64 3.05 -7.36
CA SER A 71 -4.71 4.16 -7.53
C SER A 71 -3.83 4.01 -8.78
N GLU A 72 -4.16 4.76 -9.82
CA GLU A 72 -3.35 4.79 -11.04
C GLU A 72 -1.94 5.33 -10.80
N LYS A 73 -0.95 4.76 -11.52
CA LYS A 73 0.42 5.28 -11.54
C LYS A 73 0.46 6.55 -12.40
N PRO A 74 0.94 7.69 -11.88
CA PRO A 74 1.12 8.90 -12.68
C PRO A 74 2.07 8.64 -13.86
N LEU A 75 1.63 8.94 -15.07
CA LEU A 75 2.47 8.88 -16.26
C LEU A 75 3.09 10.26 -16.53
N GLY A 76 4.40 10.28 -16.85
CA GLY A 76 5.07 11.44 -17.44
C GLY A 76 5.39 12.61 -16.51
N ASN A 77 5.17 12.50 -15.20
CA ASN A 77 5.57 13.54 -14.23
C ASN A 77 6.42 12.95 -13.11
N LYS A 78 7.72 13.26 -13.13
CA LYS A 78 8.72 12.73 -12.20
C LYS A 78 8.37 13.06 -10.74
N ASP A 79 7.97 14.29 -10.45
CA ASP A 79 7.61 14.71 -9.08
C ASP A 79 6.41 13.93 -8.55
N LYS A 80 5.42 13.65 -9.41
CA LYS A 80 4.25 12.83 -9.04
C LYS A 80 4.62 11.37 -8.80
N ILE A 81 5.56 10.84 -9.58
CA ILE A 81 6.09 9.49 -9.40
C ILE A 81 6.81 9.38 -8.06
N GLU A 82 7.76 10.30 -7.79
CA GLU A 82 8.49 10.34 -6.52
C GLU A 82 7.54 10.54 -5.32
N GLN A 83 6.51 11.37 -5.46
CA GLN A 83 5.51 11.56 -4.40
C GLN A 83 4.69 10.29 -4.16
N ARG A 84 4.27 9.59 -5.22
CA ARG A 84 3.57 8.30 -5.09
C ARG A 84 4.46 7.27 -4.42
N GLU A 85 5.74 7.18 -4.78
CA GLU A 85 6.70 6.27 -4.14
C GLU A 85 6.84 6.55 -2.64
N ARG A 86 6.90 7.82 -2.22
CA ARG A 86 6.91 8.17 -0.79
C ARG A 86 5.65 7.69 -0.07
N VAL A 87 4.48 7.81 -0.70
CA VAL A 87 3.23 7.31 -0.13
C VAL A 87 3.19 5.79 -0.11
N GLU A 88 3.66 5.13 -1.17
CA GLU A 88 3.79 3.67 -1.27
C GLU A 88 4.63 3.14 -0.10
N CYS A 89 5.83 3.68 0.12
CA CYS A 89 6.70 3.30 1.24
C CYS A 89 6.03 3.53 2.60
N MET A 90 5.24 4.60 2.73
CA MET A 90 4.50 4.90 3.96
C MET A 90 3.41 3.85 4.23
N VAL A 91 2.63 3.48 3.22
CA VAL A 91 1.56 2.49 3.37
C VAL A 91 2.14 1.10 3.62
N ILE A 92 3.22 0.72 2.94
CA ILE A 92 3.97 -0.51 3.24
C ILE A 92 4.43 -0.52 4.70
N SER A 93 5.04 0.57 5.17
CA SER A 93 5.48 0.67 6.57
C SER A 93 4.34 0.49 7.56
N TRP A 94 3.17 1.08 7.28
CA TRP A 94 1.98 0.93 8.12
C TRP A 94 1.42 -0.50 8.11
N LEU A 95 1.41 -1.15 6.95
CA LEU A 95 0.99 -2.54 6.84
C LEU A 95 1.94 -3.46 7.61
N LEU A 96 3.25 -3.34 7.40
CA LEU A 96 4.25 -4.14 8.13
C LEU A 96 4.15 -3.93 9.65
N ASN A 97 3.95 -2.68 10.10
CA ASN A 97 3.75 -2.39 11.53
C ASN A 97 2.41 -2.88 12.09
N SER A 98 1.47 -3.29 11.24
CA SER A 98 0.19 -3.89 11.63
C SER A 98 0.22 -5.42 11.65
N ILE A 99 1.37 -6.03 11.37
CA ILE A 99 1.59 -7.48 11.38
C ILE A 99 2.39 -7.84 12.63
N SER A 100 2.09 -8.99 13.25
CA SER A 100 2.80 -9.45 14.44
C SER A 100 4.26 -9.79 14.11
N LYS A 101 5.14 -9.65 15.10
CA LYS A 101 6.59 -9.85 14.91
C LYS A 101 6.93 -11.28 14.49
N GLU A 102 6.09 -12.23 14.86
CA GLU A 102 6.26 -13.65 14.57
C GLU A 102 6.12 -13.96 13.08
N ILE A 103 5.41 -13.13 12.31
CA ILE A 103 5.09 -13.43 10.90
C ILE A 103 5.53 -12.34 9.92
N VAL A 104 5.86 -11.13 10.41
CA VAL A 104 6.21 -9.98 9.55
C VAL A 104 7.44 -10.23 8.67
N GLU A 105 8.39 -11.07 9.12
CA GLU A 105 9.63 -11.35 8.39
C GLU A 105 9.38 -11.95 7.01
N ALA A 106 8.32 -12.75 6.85
CA ALA A 106 7.91 -13.34 5.58
C ALA A 106 7.52 -12.28 4.52
N PHE A 107 7.19 -11.06 4.95
CA PHE A 107 6.63 -10.00 4.12
C PHE A 107 7.56 -8.81 3.90
N LEU A 108 8.83 -8.88 4.35
CA LEU A 108 9.76 -7.74 4.26
C LEU A 108 10.27 -7.46 2.84
N LYS A 109 10.20 -8.44 1.92
CA LYS A 109 10.80 -8.35 0.58
C LYS A 109 9.84 -7.89 -0.53
N VAL A 110 8.63 -7.45 -0.16
CA VAL A 110 7.57 -7.20 -1.13
C VAL A 110 7.78 -5.87 -1.87
N ALA A 111 7.51 -5.87 -3.18
CA ALA A 111 7.84 -4.76 -4.08
C ALA A 111 6.80 -3.64 -4.10
N SER A 112 5.55 -3.91 -3.71
CA SER A 112 4.48 -2.91 -3.66
C SER A 112 3.47 -3.18 -2.56
N THR A 113 2.71 -2.15 -2.20
CA THR A 113 1.59 -2.25 -1.24
C THR A 113 0.55 -3.27 -1.69
N ARG A 114 0.29 -3.31 -3.00
CA ARG A 114 -0.70 -4.21 -3.59
C ARG A 114 -0.25 -5.66 -3.49
N ASP A 115 1.01 -5.93 -3.84
CA ASP A 115 1.57 -7.27 -3.75
C ASP A 115 1.54 -7.76 -2.29
N LEU A 116 1.91 -6.88 -1.35
CA LEU A 116 1.88 -7.20 0.09
C LEU A 116 0.47 -7.55 0.55
N TRP A 117 -0.53 -6.76 0.14
CA TRP A 117 -1.92 -7.04 0.46
C TRP A 117 -2.39 -8.38 -0.11
N GLN A 118 -2.05 -8.69 -1.35
CA GLN A 118 -2.45 -9.92 -2.01
C GLN A 118 -1.78 -11.16 -1.41
N GLU A 119 -0.51 -11.07 -1.02
CA GLU A 119 0.17 -12.15 -0.30
C GLU A 119 -0.49 -12.44 1.05
N LEU A 120 -0.83 -11.38 1.82
CA LEU A 120 -1.54 -11.53 3.09
C LEU A 120 -2.93 -12.14 2.90
N GLU A 121 -3.64 -11.74 1.85
CA GLU A 121 -4.96 -12.28 1.50
C GLU A 121 -4.88 -13.74 1.05
N ALA A 122 -3.89 -14.09 0.23
CA ALA A 122 -3.67 -15.46 -0.20
C ALA A 122 -3.29 -16.38 0.97
N ILE A 123 -2.48 -15.86 1.90
CA ILE A 123 -2.00 -16.66 3.04
C ILE A 123 -3.06 -16.76 4.13
N PHE A 124 -3.81 -15.71 4.44
CA PHE A 124 -4.70 -15.72 5.61
C PHE A 124 -6.19 -15.48 5.32
N GLY A 125 -6.54 -15.13 4.07
CA GLY A 125 -7.89 -14.72 3.68
C GLY A 125 -8.87 -15.84 3.38
N GLU A 126 -8.40 -16.98 2.89
CA GLU A 126 -9.23 -18.18 2.71
C GLU A 126 -9.00 -19.16 3.86
N GLY A 127 -10.01 -19.97 4.20
CA GLY A 127 -10.08 -20.83 5.40
C GLY A 127 -8.95 -21.85 5.61
N ASN A 128 -7.94 -21.86 4.76
CA ASN A 128 -6.70 -22.65 4.88
C ASN A 128 -5.54 -21.84 5.47
N GLY A 129 -5.73 -20.57 5.80
CA GLY A 129 -4.60 -19.71 6.17
C GLY A 129 -3.81 -20.11 7.41
N PRO A 130 -4.46 -20.62 8.47
CA PRO A 130 -3.75 -21.26 9.57
C PRO A 130 -2.89 -22.45 9.12
N MET A 131 -3.35 -23.25 8.16
CA MET A 131 -2.64 -24.43 7.64
C MET A 131 -1.46 -24.04 6.74
N LEU A 132 -1.61 -23.04 5.87
CA LEU A 132 -0.51 -22.54 5.04
C LEU A 132 0.56 -21.84 5.89
N TYR A 133 0.16 -21.13 6.95
CA TYR A 133 1.09 -20.54 7.91
C TYR A 133 1.84 -21.60 8.73
N GLU A 134 1.18 -22.69 9.14
CA GLU A 134 1.85 -23.82 9.78
C GLU A 134 2.92 -24.43 8.86
N ILE A 135 2.58 -24.66 7.57
CA ILE A 135 3.53 -25.17 6.57
C ILE A 135 4.69 -24.19 6.33
N GLN A 136 4.42 -22.89 6.18
CA GLN A 136 5.48 -21.89 5.98
C GLN A 136 6.40 -21.80 7.20
N ARG A 137 5.84 -21.84 8.41
CA ARG A 137 6.65 -21.85 9.65
C ARG A 137 7.52 -23.10 9.73
N GLU A 138 6.98 -24.25 9.35
CA GLU A 138 7.72 -25.52 9.32
C GLU A 138 8.87 -25.47 8.29
N ILE A 139 8.63 -24.92 7.09
CA ILE A 139 9.68 -24.70 6.08
C ILE A 139 10.78 -23.77 6.61
N VAL A 140 10.41 -22.61 7.18
CA VAL A 140 11.38 -21.65 7.73
C VAL A 140 12.19 -22.29 8.87
N SER A 141 11.53 -23.04 9.76
CA SER A 141 12.17 -23.78 10.84
C SER A 141 13.15 -24.85 10.33
N LEU A 142 12.81 -25.52 9.23
CA LEU A 142 13.68 -26.54 8.62
C LEU A 142 14.90 -25.89 7.95
N THR A 143 14.71 -24.79 7.22
CA THR A 143 15.83 -24.05 6.60
C THR A 143 16.79 -23.43 7.62
N GLN A 144 16.32 -23.05 8.82
CA GLN A 144 17.20 -22.58 9.90
C GLN A 144 17.81 -23.72 10.73
N GLY A 145 17.20 -24.91 10.73
CA GLY A 145 17.75 -26.10 11.39
C GLY A 145 18.95 -26.70 10.65
N ASP A 146 19.00 -26.55 9.32
CA ASP A 146 20.06 -27.13 8.48
C ASP A 146 21.37 -26.33 8.54
N GLU A 147 21.32 -25.01 8.76
CA GLU A 147 22.52 -24.19 8.99
C GLU A 147 23.20 -24.47 10.35
N ALA A 148 22.52 -25.14 11.28
CA ALA A 148 23.06 -25.46 12.61
C ALA A 148 23.81 -26.81 12.67
N GLN A 149 23.82 -27.62 11.60
CA GLN A 149 24.42 -28.96 11.61
C GLN A 149 25.71 -29.12 10.78
N GLU A 150 26.21 -28.08 10.11
CA GLU A 150 27.46 -28.17 9.32
C GLU A 150 28.73 -27.59 9.99
N ILE A 151 28.69 -27.21 11.28
CA ILE A 151 29.88 -26.72 12.02
C ILE A 151 30.46 -27.78 13.00
N VAL A 152 30.10 -29.05 12.86
CA VAL A 152 30.80 -30.14 13.56
C VAL A 152 31.09 -31.28 12.58
N GLY A 153 32.25 -31.18 11.92
CA GLY A 153 32.87 -32.23 11.11
C GLY A 153 34.36 -31.95 10.96
#